data_AF-A0A645IKV7-F1
#
_entry.id   AF-A0A645IKV7-F1
#
_cell.length_a   1.000
_cell.length_b   1.000
_cell.length_c   1.000
_cell.angle_alpha   90.00
_cell.angle_beta   90.00
_cell.angle_gamma   90.00
#
_symmetry.space_group_name_H-M   'P 1'
#
loop_
_entity.id
_entity.type
_entity.pdbx_description
1 polymer ?
#
loop_
_entity_poly.entity_id
_entity_poly.type
_entity_poly.pdbx_seq_one_letter_code
_entity_poly.pdbx_strand_id
1 'polypeptide(L)' 'MRMEAENGACAGKKALATLAKQQNLDAIHDTVHEMAKDEARHGCAFEGLYNRYFK' A
#
# COMPACT_ATOMS: atom_id res chain seq x y z
N MET A 1 15.45 3.28 -0.15
CA MET A 1 14.81 4.61 -0.32
C MET A 1 13.38 4.55 0.25
N ARG A 2 12.77 5.63 0.77
CA ARG A 2 11.41 5.55 1.34
C ARG A 2 10.36 5.01 0.36
N MET A 3 10.48 5.28 -0.94
CA MET A 3 9.62 4.71 -1.99
C MET A 3 9.61 3.17 -2.03
N GLU A 4 10.75 2.52 -1.78
CA GLU A 4 10.84 1.05 -1.80
C GLU A 4 10.17 0.44 -0.57
N ALA A 5 10.26 1.14 0.58
CA ALA A 5 9.59 0.74 1.81
C ALA A 5 8.05 0.81 1.66
N GLU A 6 7.53 1.89 1.04
CA GLU A 6 6.09 2.04 0.79
C GLU A 6 5.57 1.00 -0.22
N ASN A 7 6.32 0.72 -1.28
CA ASN A 7 5.95 -0.35 -2.24
C ASN A 7 5.96 -1.74 -1.59
N GLY A 8 6.93 -2.02 -0.72
CA GLY A 8 6.96 -3.26 0.06
C GLY A 8 5.78 -3.38 1.04
N ALA A 9 5.41 -2.29 1.70
CA ALA A 9 4.27 -2.24 2.62
C ALA A 9 2.93 -2.43 1.89
N CYS A 10 2.77 -1.85 0.69
CA CYS A 10 1.60 -2.04 -0.16
C CYS A 10 1.45 -3.49 -0.62
N ALA A 11 2.54 -4.14 -1.04
CA ALA A 11 2.54 -5.56 -1.43
C ALA A 11 2.17 -6.48 -0.25
N GLY A 12 2.71 -6.23 0.94
CA GLY A 12 2.39 -7.00 2.15
C GLY A 12 0.93 -6.86 2.57
N LYS A 13 0.38 -5.64 2.55
CA LYS A 13 -1.04 -5.39 2.88
C LYS A 13 -1.98 -6.04 1.86
N LYS A 14 -1.64 -6.00 0.56
CA LYS A 14 -2.45 -6.67 -0.47
C LYS A 14 -2.49 -8.19 -0.30
N ALA A 15 -1.34 -8.81 0.02
CA ALA A 15 -1.26 -10.23 0.33
C ALA A 15 -2.08 -10.58 1.59
N LEU A 16 -1.99 -9.76 2.63
CA LEU A 16 -2.74 -9.94 3.87
C LEU A 16 -4.26 -9.80 3.66
N ALA A 17 -4.71 -8.81 2.89
CA ALA A 17 -6.12 -8.66 2.53
C ALA A 17 -6.63 -9.90 1.77
N THR A 18 -5.85 -10.39 0.81
CA THR A 18 -6.19 -11.59 0.04
C THR A 18 -6.34 -12.82 0.93
N LEU A 19 -5.44 -13.00 1.90
CA LEU A 19 -5.52 -14.08 2.88
C LEU A 19 -6.72 -13.91 3.82
N ALA A 20 -7.02 -12.69 4.27
CA ALA A 20 -8.20 -12.41 5.10
C ALA A 20 -9.50 -12.79 4.36
N LYS A 21 -9.59 -12.49 3.05
CA LYS A 21 -10.74 -12.90 2.23
C LYS A 21 -10.85 -14.42 2.10
N GLN A 22 -9.73 -15.12 1.93
CA GLN A 22 -9.70 -16.59 1.89
C GLN A 22 -10.18 -17.23 3.21
N GLN A 23 -9.97 -16.55 4.34
CA GLN A 23 -10.41 -16.99 5.66
C GLN A 23 -11.82 -16.49 6.04
N ASN A 24 -12.56 -15.85 5.11
CA ASN A 24 -13.86 -15.21 5.36
C ASN A 24 -13.83 -14.14 6.46
N LEU A 25 -12.69 -13.47 6.63
CA LEU A 25 -12.50 -12.35 7.56
C LEU A 25 -12.76 -11.02 6.84
N ASP A 26 -13.99 -10.80 6.42
CA ASP A 26 -14.36 -9.67 5.54
C ASP A 26 -14.06 -8.30 6.15
N ALA A 27 -14.31 -8.10 7.45
CA ALA A 27 -14.00 -6.84 8.13
C ALA A 27 -12.49 -6.52 8.13
N ILE A 28 -11.64 -7.55 8.23
CA ILE A 28 -10.18 -7.39 8.17
C ILE A 28 -9.74 -7.15 6.73
N HIS A 29 -10.30 -7.88 5.76
CA HIS A 29 -10.04 -7.65 4.35
C HIS A 29 -10.31 -6.19 3.98
N ASP A 30 -11.49 -5.66 4.32
CA ASP A 30 -11.88 -4.30 3.90
C ASP A 30 -10.97 -3.24 4.53
N THR A 31 -10.65 -3.39 5.82
CA THR A 31 -9.74 -2.47 6.52
C THR A 31 -8.34 -2.48 5.90
N VAL A 32 -7.76 -3.67 5.70
CA VAL A 32 -6.39 -3.82 5.17
C VAL A 32 -6.34 -3.42 3.69
N HIS A 33 -7.43 -3.64 2.94
CA HIS A 33 -7.53 -3.24 1.54
C HIS A 33 -7.53 -1.70 1.38
N GLU A 34 -8.27 -0.98 2.23
CA GLU A 34 -8.22 0.49 2.23
C GLU A 34 -6.85 1.02 2.66
N MET A 35 -6.22 0.42 3.68
CA MET A 35 -4.84 0.77 4.06
C MET A 35 -3.84 0.56 2.92
N ALA A 36 -4.02 -0.47 2.09
CA ALA A 36 -3.15 -0.71 0.93
C ALA A 36 -3.30 0.39 -0.15
N LYS A 37 -4.51 0.95 -0.32
CA LYS A 37 -4.75 2.08 -1.23
C LYS A 37 -4.10 3.36 -0.72
N ASP A 38 -4.09 3.58 0.59
CA ASP A 38 -3.42 4.74 1.21
C ASP A 38 -1.91 4.71 0.95
N GLU A 39 -1.25 3.55 1.12
CA GLU A 39 0.20 3.45 0.85
C GLU A 39 0.55 3.62 -0.62
N ALA A 40 -0.31 3.16 -1.54
CA ALA A 40 -0.13 3.46 -2.96
C ALA A 40 -0.19 4.97 -3.24
N ARG A 41 -1.11 5.69 -2.59
CA ARG A 41 -1.20 7.16 -2.68
C ARG A 41 0.03 7.85 -2.10
N HIS A 42 0.57 7.36 -0.98
CA HIS A 42 1.84 7.87 -0.43
C HIS A 42 3.00 7.67 -1.40
N GLY A 43 3.12 6.48 -2.01
CA GLY A 43 4.13 6.17 -3.02
C GLY A 43 4.11 7.16 -4.20
N CYS A 44 2.93 7.42 -4.77
CA CYS A 44 2.76 8.40 -5.85
C CYS A 44 3.08 9.83 -5.43
N ALA A 45 2.72 10.24 -4.20
CA ALA A 45 3.06 11.57 -3.69
C ALA A 45 4.57 11.75 -3.54
N PHE A 46 5.28 10.73 -3.02
CA PHE A 46 6.73 10.76 -2.91
C PHE A 46 7.43 10.76 -4.27
N GLU A 47 6.94 9.98 -5.25
CA GLU A 47 7.45 10.01 -6.62
C GLU A 47 7.25 11.38 -7.27
N GLY A 48 6.08 12.00 -7.08
CA GLY A 48 5.80 13.35 -7.56
C GLY A 48 6.74 14.41 -6.97
N LEU A 49 7.02 14.33 -5.67
CA LEU A 49 8.00 15.20 -5.01
C LEU A 49 9.41 14.96 -5.52
N TYR A 50 9.82 13.70 -5.70
CA TYR A 50 11.13 13.35 -6.24
C TYR A 50 11.33 13.94 -7.65
N ASN A 51 10.37 13.72 -8.54
CA ASN A 51 10.43 14.22 -9.91
C ASN A 51 10.41 15.75 -10.00
N ARG A 52 9.80 16.44 -9.02
CA ARG A 52 9.70 17.91 -9.03
C ARG A 52 10.98 18.61 -8.56
N TYR A 53 11.68 18.02 -7.59
CA TYR A 53 12.78 18.71 -6.90
C TYR A 53 14.16 18.10 -7.18
N PHE A 54 14.24 16.87 -7.70
CA PHE A 54 15.49 16.12 -7.78
C PHE A 54 15.76 15.46 -9.14
N LYS A 55 14.86 15.58 -10.11
CA LYS A 55 15.00 15.06 -11.47
C LYS A 55 15.20 16.19 -12.48
#